data_AF-A0AB34G8U8-F1
#
_entry.id   AF-A0AB34G8U8-F1
#
_cell.length_a   1.000
_cell.length_b   1.000
_cell.length_c   1.000
_cell.angle_alpha   90.00
_cell.angle_beta   90.00
_cell.angle_gamma   90.00
#
_symmetry.space_group_name_H-M   'P 1'
#
loop_
_entity.id
_entity.type
_entity.pdbx_description
1 polymer ?
#
loop_
_entity_poly.entity_id
_entity_poly.type
_entity_poly.pdbx_seq_one_letter_code
_entity_poly.pdbx_strand_id
1 'polypeptide(L)'
;MGAAGSSALARLGLPAPQPRPRLLGVAALGLAAVALGAVAWRRARPGRRRRLQQVGTVAELWIYPVKSCKGVSVKAAECTALGLRSGHLRDRFWLVIKEDGHMVTARQEPRLVLVSTTYEDDCLILRAPGMDQLVLPSKPRSSNKIHDCRCSARGPLGICDN
;
A
#
# COMPACT_ATOMS: atom_id res chain seq x y z
N MET A 1 6.26 -9.66 -55.62
CA MET A 1 7.26 -10.47 -54.90
C MET A 1 6.56 -11.07 -53.69
N GLY A 2 6.44 -12.36 -53.43
CA GLY A 2 6.65 -13.58 -54.19
C GLY A 2 5.78 -14.64 -53.49
N ALA A 3 5.21 -15.55 -54.27
CA ALA A 3 4.48 -16.70 -53.78
C ALA A 3 5.46 -17.69 -53.13
N ALA A 4 5.08 -18.30 -51.99
CA ALA A 4 5.71 -19.54 -51.56
C ALA A 4 4.75 -20.35 -50.71
N GLY A 5 4.39 -21.54 -51.21
CA GLY A 5 3.89 -22.63 -50.38
C GLY A 5 2.42 -22.98 -50.53
N SER A 6 2.06 -23.61 -51.64
CA SER A 6 1.09 -24.73 -51.64
C SER A 6 0.99 -25.36 -53.03
N SER A 7 2.10 -25.89 -53.54
CA SER A 7 2.10 -26.67 -54.80
C SER A 7 2.46 -28.14 -54.60
N ALA A 8 2.66 -28.60 -53.37
CA ALA A 8 3.03 -30.01 -53.10
C ALA A 8 1.84 -30.98 -53.12
N LEU A 9 0.60 -30.53 -52.95
CA LEU A 9 -0.56 -31.42 -52.83
C LEU A 9 -1.26 -31.76 -54.16
N ALA A 10 -0.94 -31.07 -55.25
CA ALA A 10 -1.64 -31.24 -56.54
C ALA A 10 -1.10 -32.38 -57.43
N ARG A 11 0.03 -33.03 -57.08
CA ARG A 11 0.68 -34.06 -57.93
C ARG A 11 0.38 -35.52 -57.55
N LEU A 12 -0.40 -35.78 -56.50
CA LEU A 12 -0.68 -37.15 -56.02
C LEU A 12 -2.08 -37.67 -56.36
N GLY A 13 -2.88 -36.95 -57.15
CA GLY A 13 -4.21 -37.42 -57.59
C GLY A 13 -5.20 -37.72 -56.45
N LEU A 14 -4.88 -37.32 -55.21
CA LEU A 14 -5.77 -37.46 -54.08
C LEU A 14 -6.79 -36.32 -54.14
N PRO A 15 -8.10 -36.62 -54.09
CA PRO A 15 -9.12 -35.57 -54.08
C PRO A 15 -8.85 -34.63 -52.91
N ALA A 16 -8.83 -33.32 -53.17
CA ALA A 16 -8.83 -32.32 -52.11
C ALA A 16 -9.93 -32.69 -51.11
N PRO A 17 -9.67 -32.74 -49.79
CA PRO A 17 -10.68 -33.11 -48.82
C PRO A 17 -11.73 -32.01 -48.82
N GLN A 18 -12.76 -32.15 -49.66
CA GLN A 18 -13.91 -31.28 -49.62
C GLN A 18 -14.53 -31.49 -48.24
N PRO A 19 -14.59 -30.43 -47.40
CA PRO A 19 -15.08 -30.59 -46.06
C PRO A 19 -16.56 -30.96 -46.18
N ARG A 20 -16.87 -32.24 -45.96
CA ARG A 20 -18.24 -32.73 -45.98
C ARG A 20 -19.02 -31.83 -45.00
N PRO A 21 -20.17 -31.26 -45.37
CA PRO A 21 -20.89 -30.31 -44.52
C PRO A 21 -21.23 -30.91 -43.14
N ARG A 22 -21.35 -32.24 -43.09
CA ARG A 22 -21.46 -33.02 -41.84
C ARG A 22 -20.23 -32.92 -40.94
N LEU A 23 -19.01 -32.92 -41.50
CA LEU A 23 -17.75 -32.81 -40.74
C LEU A 23 -17.58 -31.40 -40.14
N LEU A 24 -17.96 -30.35 -40.87
CA LEU A 24 -17.94 -28.96 -40.38
C LEU A 24 -18.96 -28.76 -39.25
N GLY A 25 -20.15 -29.35 -39.38
CA GLY A 25 -21.16 -29.34 -38.33
C GLY A 25 -20.68 -30.03 -37.04
N VAL A 26 -20.00 -31.17 -37.17
CA VAL A 26 -19.43 -31.90 -36.02
C VAL A 26 -18.30 -31.10 -35.34
N ALA A 27 -17.43 -30.45 -36.12
CA ALA A 27 -16.37 -29.61 -35.57
C ALA A 27 -16.91 -28.38 -34.81
N ALA A 28 -17.95 -27.72 -35.35
CA ALA A 28 -18.59 -26.57 -34.71
C ALA A 28 -19.28 -26.95 -33.39
N LEU A 29 -19.99 -28.08 -33.36
CA LEU A 29 -20.61 -28.61 -32.14
C LEU A 29 -19.56 -29.01 -31.09
N GLY A 30 -18.44 -29.59 -31.53
CA GLY A 30 -17.31 -29.93 -30.65
C GLY A 30 -16.71 -28.69 -29.98
N LEU A 31 -16.44 -27.62 -30.75
CA LEU A 31 -15.92 -26.36 -30.20
C LEU A 31 -16.92 -25.68 -29.26
N ALA A 32 -18.20 -25.69 -29.59
CA ALA A 32 -19.25 -25.16 -28.73
C ALA A 32 -19.34 -25.92 -27.39
N ALA A 33 -19.27 -27.25 -27.42
CA ALA A 33 -19.25 -28.08 -26.22
C ALA A 33 -18.02 -27.80 -25.34
N VAL A 34 -16.84 -27.65 -25.94
CA VAL A 34 -15.60 -27.30 -25.21
C VAL A 34 -15.68 -25.90 -24.60
N ALA A 35 -16.19 -24.92 -25.35
CA ALA A 35 -16.35 -23.55 -24.87
C ALA A 35 -17.35 -23.48 -23.71
N LEU A 36 -18.50 -24.15 -23.83
CA LEU A 36 -19.49 -24.26 -22.77
C LEU A 36 -18.94 -24.99 -21.54
N GLY A 37 -18.19 -26.09 -21.75
CA GLY A 37 -17.50 -26.81 -20.69
C GLY A 37 -16.47 -25.93 -19.96
N ALA A 38 -15.68 -25.14 -20.70
CA ALA A 38 -14.68 -24.24 -20.12
C ALA A 38 -15.32 -23.05 -19.37
N VAL A 39 -16.45 -22.52 -19.85
CA VAL A 39 -17.21 -21.47 -19.16
C VAL A 39 -17.88 -22.03 -17.92
N ALA A 40 -18.54 -23.19 -18.02
CA ALA A 40 -19.15 -23.87 -16.89
C ALA A 40 -18.10 -24.20 -15.82
N TRP A 41 -16.92 -24.71 -16.22
CA TRP A 41 -15.81 -24.98 -15.32
C TRP A 41 -15.21 -23.72 -14.71
N ARG A 42 -15.07 -22.62 -15.46
CA ARG A 42 -14.61 -21.34 -14.88
C ARG A 42 -15.61 -20.74 -13.88
N ARG A 43 -16.91 -20.90 -14.12
CA ARG A 43 -17.98 -20.47 -13.20
C ARG A 43 -18.11 -21.39 -11.98
N ALA A 44 -17.96 -22.70 -12.19
CA ALA A 44 -18.05 -23.71 -11.15
C ALA A 44 -16.77 -23.84 -10.33
N ARG A 45 -15.62 -23.38 -10.85
CA ARG A 45 -14.39 -23.24 -10.08
C ARG A 45 -14.67 -22.26 -8.96
N PRO A 46 -14.80 -22.72 -7.71
CA PRO A 46 -14.85 -21.82 -6.59
C PRO A 46 -13.50 -21.11 -6.63
N GLY A 47 -13.50 -19.80 -6.91
CA GLY A 47 -12.31 -19.00 -6.70
C GLY A 47 -11.82 -19.37 -5.32
N ARG A 48 -10.60 -19.93 -5.23
CA ARG A 48 -10.04 -20.51 -4.00
C ARG A 48 -9.95 -19.37 -3.00
N ARG A 49 -11.05 -19.06 -2.32
CA ARG A 49 -11.11 -18.12 -1.21
C ARG A 49 -10.21 -18.76 -0.20
N ARG A 50 -8.98 -18.24 -0.11
CA ARG A 50 -8.07 -18.59 0.97
C ARG A 50 -8.90 -18.42 2.23
N ARG A 51 -9.15 -19.54 2.93
CA ARG A 51 -9.85 -19.52 4.20
C ARG A 51 -8.98 -18.66 5.10
N LEU A 52 -9.41 -17.42 5.33
CA LEU A 52 -8.70 -16.51 6.20
C LEU A 52 -8.82 -17.09 7.60
N GLN A 53 -7.69 -17.48 8.17
CA GLN A 53 -7.61 -17.92 9.55
C GLN A 53 -7.24 -16.70 10.38
N GLN A 54 -8.02 -16.42 11.42
CA GLN A 54 -7.65 -15.40 12.39
C GLN A 54 -6.37 -15.86 13.11
N VAL A 55 -5.32 -15.06 12.99
CA VAL A 55 -4.00 -15.33 13.60
C VAL A 55 -3.82 -14.57 14.92
N GLY A 56 -4.71 -13.64 15.23
CA GLY A 56 -4.65 -12.85 16.45
C GLY A 56 -5.67 -11.73 16.48
N THR A 57 -5.63 -10.97 17.57
CA THR A 57 -6.41 -9.76 17.80
C THR A 57 -5.44 -8.67 18.23
N VAL A 58 -5.66 -7.45 17.74
CA VAL A 58 -4.84 -6.30 18.14
C VAL A 58 -5.08 -6.02 19.62
N ALA A 59 -4.03 -6.08 20.43
CA ALA A 59 -4.11 -5.77 21.85
C ALA A 59 -4.12 -4.26 22.10
N GLU A 60 -3.25 -3.52 21.42
CA GLU A 60 -3.08 -2.07 21.61
C GLU A 60 -2.71 -1.38 20.29
N LEU A 61 -3.07 -0.10 20.20
CA LEU A 61 -2.65 0.79 19.12
C LEU A 61 -1.87 1.96 19.72
N TRP A 62 -0.78 2.32 19.04
CA TRP A 62 0.12 3.38 19.46
C TRP A 62 0.40 4.30 18.28
N ILE A 63 0.32 5.61 18.52
CA ILE A 63 0.71 6.65 17.58
C ILE A 63 1.90 7.41 18.17
N TYR A 64 2.90 7.72 17.35
CA TYR A 64 4.08 8.48 17.76
C TYR A 64 4.10 9.82 17.02
N PRO A 65 3.42 10.87 17.53
CA PRO A 65 3.21 12.10 16.78
C PRO A 65 4.53 12.81 16.41
N VAL A 66 5.49 12.80 17.35
CA VAL A 66 6.86 13.29 17.16
C VAL A 66 7.81 12.10 17.09
N LYS A 67 8.67 12.08 16.06
CA LYS A 67 9.69 11.03 15.88
C LYS A 67 10.53 10.89 17.15
N SER A 68 10.74 9.65 17.58
CA SER A 68 11.57 9.29 18.74
C SER A 68 11.06 9.76 20.11
N CYS A 69 9.86 10.36 20.20
CA CYS A 69 9.23 10.71 21.47
C CYS A 69 8.29 9.61 21.97
N LYS A 70 7.67 9.81 23.14
CA LYS A 70 6.73 8.86 23.74
C LYS A 70 5.50 8.67 22.86
N GLY A 71 5.06 7.41 22.71
CA GLY A 71 3.83 7.06 22.01
C GLY A 71 2.58 7.43 22.81
N VAL A 72 1.49 7.67 22.08
CA VAL A 72 0.14 7.88 22.60
C VAL A 72 -0.68 6.63 22.32
N SER A 73 -1.23 6.01 23.37
CA SER A 73 -2.13 4.87 23.25
C SER A 73 -3.51 5.33 22.78
N VAL A 74 -4.09 4.64 21.81
CA VAL A 74 -5.41 4.94 21.25
C VAL A 74 -6.26 3.68 21.16
N LYS A 75 -7.59 3.84 21.28
CA LYS A 75 -8.53 2.71 21.16
C LYS A 75 -8.87 2.36 19.71
N ALA A 76 -8.79 3.35 18.83
CA ALA A 76 -9.06 3.20 17.41
C ALA A 76 -8.15 4.17 16.64
N ALA A 77 -7.80 3.79 15.41
CA ALA A 77 -7.05 4.64 14.50
C ALA A 77 -7.45 4.34 13.06
N GLU A 78 -7.41 5.37 12.22
CA GLU A 78 -7.55 5.28 10.78
C GLU A 78 -6.22 4.88 10.16
N CYS A 79 -6.24 3.86 9.29
CA CYS A 79 -5.09 3.48 8.50
C CYS A 79 -5.01 4.37 7.25
N THR A 80 -4.06 5.31 7.23
CA THR A 80 -3.80 6.16 6.07
C THR A 80 -2.58 5.63 5.30
N ALA A 81 -2.37 6.11 4.07
CA ALA A 81 -1.20 5.75 3.27
C ALA A 81 0.15 6.15 3.91
N LEU A 82 0.13 7.09 4.88
CA LEU A 82 1.32 7.57 5.57
C LEU A 82 1.47 7.00 6.98
N GLY A 83 0.52 6.21 7.46
CA GLY A 83 0.52 5.64 8.81
C GLY A 83 -0.82 5.81 9.54
N LEU A 84 -0.80 5.54 10.85
CA LEU A 84 -1.98 5.64 11.70
C LEU A 84 -2.36 7.10 11.98
N ARG A 85 -3.66 7.37 12.02
CA ARG A 85 -4.25 8.66 12.40
C ARG A 85 -5.36 8.47 13.43
N SER A 86 -5.41 9.30 14.47
CA SER A 86 -6.52 9.36 15.41
C SER A 86 -6.82 10.81 15.73
N GLY A 87 -7.94 11.33 15.19
CA GLY A 87 -8.24 12.75 15.23
C GLY A 87 -7.11 13.57 14.59
N HIS A 88 -6.51 14.46 15.36
CA HIS A 88 -5.39 15.30 14.93
C HIS A 88 -4.01 14.64 15.08
N LEU A 89 -3.91 13.54 15.81
CA LEU A 89 -2.66 12.81 15.98
C LEU A 89 -2.38 11.99 14.72
N ARG A 90 -1.19 12.16 14.15
CA ARG A 90 -0.72 11.40 13.00
C ARG A 90 0.67 10.82 13.28
N ASP A 91 0.90 9.58 12.89
CA ASP A 91 2.17 8.90 13.17
C ASP A 91 3.36 9.57 12.45
N ARG A 92 4.34 10.04 13.24
CA ARG A 92 5.64 10.58 12.83
C ARG A 92 5.58 11.80 11.90
N PHE A 93 4.58 12.66 12.09
CA PHE A 93 4.45 13.90 11.31
C PHE A 93 5.25 15.08 11.87
N TRP A 94 5.84 14.94 13.05
CA TRP A 94 6.73 15.93 13.65
C TRP A 94 8.13 15.32 13.86
N LEU A 95 9.14 16.17 13.78
CA LEU A 95 10.55 15.80 13.91
C LEU A 95 11.31 16.91 14.63
N VAL A 96 12.26 16.51 15.47
CA VAL A 96 13.25 17.43 16.04
C VAL A 96 14.45 17.48 15.10
N ILE A 97 14.84 18.68 14.69
CA ILE A 97 16.02 18.94 13.88
C ILE A 97 16.97 19.87 14.63
N LYS A 98 18.26 19.75 14.33
CA LYS A 98 19.29 20.70 14.73
C LYS A 98 19.30 21.90 13.77
N GLU A 99 20.02 22.94 14.13
CA GLU A 99 20.19 24.15 13.31
C GLU A 99 20.85 23.85 11.95
N ASP A 100 21.68 22.82 11.89
CA ASP A 100 22.34 22.34 10.67
C ASP A 100 21.40 21.50 9.75
N GLY A 101 20.13 21.33 10.14
CA GLY A 101 19.12 20.58 9.40
C GLY A 101 19.10 19.08 9.69
N HIS A 102 20.08 18.53 10.44
CA HIS A 102 20.10 17.11 10.74
C HIS A 102 19.04 16.72 11.77
N MET A 103 18.40 15.58 11.54
CA MET A 103 17.42 15.03 12.49
C MET A 103 18.07 14.59 13.80
N VAL A 104 17.35 14.80 14.89
CA VAL A 104 17.67 14.24 16.21
C VAL A 104 16.79 13.01 16.45
N THR A 105 17.41 11.89 16.83
CA THR A 105 16.72 10.64 17.11
C THR A 105 17.05 10.12 18.51
N ALA A 106 16.24 9.20 19.03
CA ALA A 106 16.46 8.58 20.34
C ALA A 106 17.79 7.79 20.44
N ARG A 107 18.43 7.47 19.30
CA ARG A 107 19.77 6.86 19.29
C ARG A 107 20.86 7.85 19.70
N GLN A 108 20.65 9.13 19.37
CA GLN A 108 21.56 10.23 19.70
C GLN A 108 21.19 10.85 21.03
N GLU A 109 19.89 11.05 21.28
CA GLU A 109 19.37 11.61 22.53
C GLU A 109 18.25 10.73 23.10
N PRO A 110 18.58 9.74 23.95
CA PRO A 110 17.61 8.82 24.52
C PRO A 110 16.51 9.50 25.35
N ARG A 111 16.75 10.69 25.93
CA ARG A 111 15.76 11.40 26.75
C ARG A 111 14.56 11.87 25.94
N LEU A 112 14.63 11.87 24.60
CA LEU A 112 13.46 12.14 23.75
C LEU A 112 12.27 11.23 24.09
N VAL A 113 12.51 9.99 24.50
CA VAL A 113 11.42 9.05 24.85
C VAL A 113 10.64 9.47 26.10
N LEU A 114 11.17 10.40 26.90
CA LEU A 114 10.50 10.96 28.08
C LEU A 114 9.56 12.10 27.71
N VAL A 115 9.68 12.65 26.51
CA VAL A 115 8.81 13.72 26.01
C VAL A 115 7.46 13.10 25.66
N SER A 116 6.44 13.49 26.41
CA SER A 116 5.05 13.13 26.15
C SER A 116 4.39 14.17 25.25
N THR A 117 3.43 13.73 24.44
CA THR A 117 2.74 14.56 23.46
C THR A 117 1.24 14.42 23.62
N THR A 118 0.54 15.55 23.74
CA THR A 118 -0.91 15.63 23.65
C THR A 118 -1.32 16.63 22.59
N TYR A 119 -2.59 16.59 22.17
CA TYR A 119 -3.14 17.51 21.20
C TYR A 119 -4.46 18.05 21.72
N GLU A 120 -4.51 19.35 21.97
CA GLU A 120 -5.62 20.08 22.61
C GLU A 120 -5.74 21.44 21.92
N ASP A 121 -6.96 21.92 21.66
CA ASP A 121 -7.24 23.26 21.10
C ASP A 121 -6.39 23.63 19.87
N ASP A 122 -6.33 22.72 18.88
CA ASP A 122 -5.51 22.86 17.66
C ASP A 122 -4.01 23.09 17.91
N CYS A 123 -3.53 22.72 19.10
CA CYS A 123 -2.15 22.84 19.53
C CYS A 123 -1.55 21.47 19.91
N LEU A 124 -0.32 21.24 19.48
CA LEU A 124 0.52 20.13 19.94
C LEU A 124 1.21 20.56 21.23
N ILE A 125 0.95 19.85 22.32
CA ILE A 125 1.55 20.12 23.63
C ILE A 125 2.61 19.06 23.92
N LEU A 126 3.83 19.52 24.21
CA LEU A 126 4.96 18.68 24.59
C LEU A 126 5.31 18.90 26.05
N ARG A 127 5.45 17.80 26.80
CA ARG A 127 5.83 17.83 28.22
C ARG A 127 7.01 16.91 28.45
N ALA A 128 8.02 17.41 29.15
CA ALA A 128 9.20 16.65 29.55
C ALA A 128 9.45 16.81 31.07
N PRO A 129 10.06 15.82 31.74
CA PRO A 129 10.37 15.91 33.17
C PRO A 129 11.27 17.12 33.48
N GLY A 130 10.85 17.96 34.43
CA GLY A 130 11.62 19.12 34.89
C GLY A 130 11.66 20.30 33.89
N MET A 131 10.74 20.34 32.93
CA MET A 131 10.64 21.42 31.93
C MET A 131 9.21 21.96 31.85
N ASP A 132 9.10 23.24 31.51
CA ASP A 132 7.81 23.84 31.18
C ASP A 132 7.20 23.22 29.92
N GLN A 133 5.87 23.26 29.83
CA GLN A 133 5.17 22.74 28.66
C GLN A 133 5.48 23.60 27.43
N LEU A 134 5.77 22.94 26.31
CA LEU A 134 5.93 23.59 25.02
C LEU A 134 4.64 23.42 24.21
N VAL A 135 4.02 24.53 23.83
CA VAL A 135 2.76 24.56 23.06
C VAL A 135 3.07 25.02 21.65
N LEU A 136 2.75 24.17 20.67
CA LEU A 136 2.98 24.43 19.25
C LEU A 136 1.64 24.50 18.52
N PRO A 137 1.28 25.63 17.89
CA PRO A 137 0.05 25.71 17.10
C PRO A 137 0.17 24.80 15.87
N SER A 138 -0.94 24.14 15.51
CA SER A 138 -1.00 23.24 14.34
C SER A 138 -0.67 23.92 13.02
N LYS A 139 -0.99 25.22 12.92
CA LYS A 139 -0.61 26.07 11.80
C LYS A 139 0.60 26.90 12.22
N PRO A 140 1.79 26.65 11.65
CA PRO A 140 2.94 27.49 11.93
C PRO A 140 2.65 28.92 11.47
N ARG A 141 3.21 29.90 12.18
CA ARG A 141 3.17 31.30 11.76
C ARG A 141 3.91 31.44 10.43
N SER A 142 3.45 32.33 9.55
CA SER A 142 4.07 32.60 8.25
C SER A 142 5.52 33.10 8.33
N SER A 143 5.95 33.60 9.50
CA SER A 143 7.32 34.03 9.77
C SER A 143 8.30 32.89 10.01
N ASN A 144 7.83 31.65 10.23
CA ASN A 144 8.71 30.53 10.56
C ASN A 144 9.43 30.04 9.30
N LYS A 145 10.74 29.85 9.40
CA LYS A 145 11.54 29.24 8.34
C LYS A 145 11.01 27.82 8.06
N ILE A 146 10.58 27.58 6.83
CA ILE A 146 10.16 26.25 6.39
C ILE A 146 11.40 25.46 6.00
N HIS A 147 11.55 24.29 6.60
CA HIS A 147 12.59 23.32 6.24
C HIS A 147 11.93 22.22 5.41
N ASP A 148 12.37 22.05 4.17
CA ASP A 148 11.88 20.97 3.31
C ASP A 148 12.44 19.63 3.80
N CYS A 149 11.59 18.82 4.41
CA CYS A 149 11.95 17.46 4.80
C CYS A 149 11.66 16.50 3.64
N ARG A 150 12.65 15.72 3.22
CA ARG A 150 12.44 14.69 2.20
C ARG A 150 11.68 13.52 2.82
N CYS A 151 10.40 13.40 2.50
CA CYS A 151 9.64 12.18 2.81
C CYS A 151 10.04 11.08 1.81
N SER A 152 11.00 10.25 2.19
CA SER A 152 11.41 9.05 1.47
C SER A 152 10.35 7.97 1.68
N ALA A 153 9.34 7.97 0.82
CA ALA A 153 8.38 6.87 0.74
C ALA A 153 9.01 5.71 -0.04
N ARG A 154 10.03 5.04 0.51
CA ARG A 154 10.41 3.68 0.06
C ARG A 154 9.57 2.66 0.84
N GLY A 155 8.25 2.67 0.61
CA GLY A 155 7.28 1.78 1.25
C GLY A 155 6.08 2.50 1.89
N PRO A 156 5.09 1.76 2.42
CA PRO A 156 3.83 2.32 2.97
C PRO A 156 3.99 3.07 4.30
N LEU A 157 5.22 3.26 4.76
CA LEU A 157 5.56 4.04 5.95
C LEU A 157 6.54 5.11 5.48
N GLY A 158 6.07 6.35 5.34
CA GLY A 158 6.93 7.47 4.99
C GLY A 158 8.02 7.64 6.04
N ILE A 159 9.28 7.61 5.61
CA ILE A 159 10.41 7.97 6.46
C ILE A 159 10.83 9.37 6.04
N CYS A 160 10.83 10.32 6.98
CA CYS A 160 11.49 11.61 6.76
C CYS A 160 13.00 11.37 6.82
N ASP A 161 13.65 11.46 5.67
CA ASP A 161 15.10 11.47 5.50
C ASP A 161 15.56 12.91 5.22
N ASN A 162 16.83 13.21 5.48
CA ASN A 162 17.45 14.49 5.12
C ASN A 162 17.72 14.54 3.61
#